data_AF-A0A3D4TEA6-F1
#
_entry.id   AF-A0A3D4TEA6-F1
#
_cell.length_a   1.000
_cell.length_b   1.000
_cell.length_c   1.000
_cell.angle_alpha   90.00
_cell.angle_beta   90.00
_cell.angle_gamma   90.00
#
_symmetry.space_group_name_H-M   'P 1'
#
loop_
_entity.id
_entity.type
_entity.pdbx_description
1 polymer ?
#
loop_
_entity_poly.entity_id
_entity_poly.type
_entity_poly.pdbx_seq_one_letter_code
_entity_poly.pdbx_strand_id
1 'polypeptide(L)'
;MEKKPMYYADYLHLDKVLDSQYPVSFEAGNTPAHDEMLFISIHQAYEIWFKQILFELDYCERIFNQSHINDNSEDLNLVRHRLQRITRILALLNQQVHILDTMTPLDFLEFRNLLTPSSGFQSMQFRLIEARLGLQLEKRHHADYYKRTNEGGFTQQDYQTITNTEDKPTLLQLVNNWLERMPFFDETFWQGYASDTPSSFVQHPFWNDYRHRYFSGLTEREQGKIDDFDFVFFEA
;
A
#
# COMPACT_ATOMS: atom_id res chain seq x y z
N MET A 1 -20.33 10.78 -36.99
CA MET A 1 -19.65 11.93 -36.33
C MET A 1 -18.15 11.72 -36.48
N GLU A 2 -17.43 12.66 -37.09
CA GLU A 2 -15.98 12.65 -37.08
C GLU A 2 -15.48 12.81 -35.64
N LYS A 3 -14.54 11.96 -35.23
CA LYS A 3 -13.91 12.04 -33.92
C LYS A 3 -12.90 13.18 -33.96
N LYS A 4 -13.15 14.25 -33.19
CA LYS A 4 -12.22 15.39 -33.08
C LYS A 4 -10.82 14.84 -32.72
N PRO A 5 -9.74 15.26 -33.41
CA PRO A 5 -8.40 14.76 -33.13
C PRO A 5 -8.03 15.05 -31.67
N MET A 6 -7.45 14.05 -30.99
CA MET A 6 -7.06 14.15 -29.59
C MET A 6 -5.84 15.06 -29.46
N TYR A 7 -5.95 16.10 -28.63
CA TYR A 7 -4.85 17.00 -28.30
C TYR A 7 -4.28 16.64 -26.92
N TYR A 8 -2.95 16.75 -26.77
CA TYR A 8 -2.22 16.29 -25.58
C TYR A 8 -2.72 16.95 -24.29
N ALA A 9 -2.86 18.28 -24.29
CA ALA A 9 -3.29 19.02 -23.12
C ALA A 9 -4.72 18.66 -22.70
N ASP A 10 -5.60 18.45 -23.69
CA ASP A 10 -6.99 18.04 -23.46
C ASP A 10 -7.08 16.63 -22.88
N TYR A 11 -6.25 15.70 -23.37
CA TYR A 11 -6.21 14.32 -22.89
C TYR A 11 -5.74 14.21 -21.43
N LEU A 12 -4.72 14.99 -21.06
CA LEU A 12 -4.18 14.98 -19.69
C LEU A 12 -4.87 15.97 -18.75
N HIS A 13 -5.83 16.76 -19.25
CA HIS A 13 -6.46 17.84 -18.51
C HIS A 13 -5.43 18.78 -17.85
N LEU A 14 -4.43 19.22 -18.63
CA LEU A 14 -3.35 20.07 -18.11
C LEU A 14 -3.84 21.43 -17.62
N ASP A 15 -4.99 21.88 -18.11
CA ASP A 15 -5.69 23.05 -17.57
C ASP A 15 -6.00 22.90 -16.07
N LYS A 16 -6.32 21.68 -15.60
CA LYS A 16 -6.58 21.42 -14.18
C LYS A 16 -5.31 21.10 -13.41
N VAL A 17 -4.42 20.32 -14.02
CA VAL A 17 -3.18 19.89 -13.35
C VAL A 17 -2.25 21.08 -13.12
N LEU A 18 -2.07 21.94 -14.11
CA LEU A 18 -1.13 23.08 -14.06
C LEU A 18 -1.77 24.38 -13.52
N ASP A 19 -3.06 24.36 -13.18
CA ASP A 19 -3.78 25.44 -12.49
C ASP A 19 -4.29 24.95 -11.13
N SER A 20 -3.45 24.21 -10.39
CA SER A 20 -3.77 23.75 -9.04
C SER A 20 -2.72 24.14 -8.01
N GLN A 21 -1.74 24.94 -8.41
CA GLN A 21 -0.65 25.40 -7.55
C GLN A 21 -0.91 26.83 -7.08
N TYR A 22 -1.46 26.97 -5.87
CA TYR A 22 -1.79 28.26 -5.27
C TYR A 22 -1.02 28.46 -3.96
N PRO A 23 0.22 29.00 -3.99
CA PRO A 23 0.99 29.30 -2.79
C PRO A 23 0.29 30.34 -1.90
N VAL A 24 0.07 30.02 -0.63
CA VAL A 24 -0.59 30.90 0.34
C VAL A 24 0.30 32.10 0.66
N SER A 25 1.63 31.93 0.64
CA SER A 25 2.59 33.03 0.85
C SER A 25 2.53 34.11 -0.24
N PHE A 26 1.94 33.80 -1.40
CA PHE A 26 1.79 34.77 -2.50
C PHE A 26 0.49 35.57 -2.41
N GLU A 27 -0.39 35.24 -1.47
CA GLU A 27 -1.61 36.00 -1.22
C GLU A 27 -1.30 37.39 -0.64
N ALA A 28 -2.20 38.35 -0.90
CA ALA A 28 -2.02 39.72 -0.45
C ALA A 28 -1.96 39.81 1.09
N GLY A 29 -0.88 40.37 1.61
CA GLY A 29 -0.64 40.52 3.05
C GLY A 29 0.40 39.56 3.63
N ASN A 30 0.83 38.55 2.86
CA ASN A 30 1.92 37.65 3.24
C ASN A 30 3.25 38.08 2.62
N THR A 31 4.35 37.59 3.18
CA THR A 31 5.68 37.67 2.57
C THR A 31 5.85 36.48 1.61
N PRO A 32 6.13 36.69 0.32
CA PRO A 32 6.30 35.60 -0.63
C PRO A 32 7.45 34.67 -0.26
N ALA A 33 7.17 33.37 -0.18
CA ALA A 33 8.17 32.32 0.04
C ALA A 33 8.30 31.47 -1.23
N HIS A 34 9.46 31.48 -1.86
CA HIS A 34 9.64 30.87 -3.18
C HIS A 34 9.44 29.35 -3.18
N ASP A 35 9.94 28.68 -2.14
CA ASP A 35 9.95 27.22 -2.04
C ASP A 35 8.57 26.61 -1.72
N GLU A 36 7.55 27.43 -1.42
CA GLU A 36 6.18 26.93 -1.26
C GLU A 36 5.65 26.31 -2.57
N MET A 37 6.06 26.83 -3.74
CA MET A 37 5.70 26.23 -5.03
C MET A 37 6.26 24.81 -5.17
N LEU A 38 7.50 24.58 -4.73
CA LEU A 38 8.11 23.26 -4.69
C LEU A 38 7.36 22.35 -3.72
N PHE A 39 7.04 22.86 -2.53
CA PHE A 39 6.28 22.15 -1.50
C PHE A 39 4.92 21.69 -2.03
N ILE A 40 4.17 22.53 -2.75
CA ILE A 40 2.89 22.13 -3.35
C ILE A 40 3.10 21.09 -4.44
N SER A 41 4.02 21.36 -5.38
CA SER A 41 4.23 20.52 -6.56
C SER A 41 4.65 19.09 -6.19
N ILE A 42 5.53 18.93 -5.19
CA ILE A 42 6.00 17.61 -4.76
C ILE A 42 4.87 16.82 -4.09
N HIS A 43 4.05 17.44 -3.24
CA HIS A 43 2.92 16.77 -2.60
C HIS A 43 1.83 16.39 -3.60
N GLN A 44 1.56 17.22 -4.60
CA GLN A 44 0.65 16.89 -5.70
C GLN A 44 1.17 15.71 -6.53
N ALA A 45 2.49 15.63 -6.78
CA ALA A 45 3.09 14.48 -7.44
C ALA A 45 2.91 13.19 -6.61
N TYR A 46 3.11 13.24 -5.28
CA TYR A 46 2.81 12.13 -4.38
C TYR A 46 1.34 11.69 -4.49
N GLU A 47 0.39 12.62 -4.43
CA GLU A 47 -1.04 12.30 -4.48
C GLU A 47 -1.48 11.71 -5.83
N ILE A 48 -0.86 12.10 -6.95
CA ILE A 48 -1.07 11.47 -8.25
C ILE A 48 -0.59 10.02 -8.24
N TRP A 49 0.57 9.74 -7.65
CA TRP A 49 1.10 8.39 -7.52
C TRP A 49 0.29 7.54 -6.54
N PHE A 50 -0.18 8.11 -5.43
CA PHE A 50 -1.08 7.42 -4.51
C PHE A 50 -2.38 7.01 -5.20
N LYS A 51 -2.96 7.89 -6.03
CA LYS A 51 -4.11 7.55 -6.87
C LYS A 51 -3.82 6.37 -7.80
N GLN A 52 -2.64 6.34 -8.43
CA GLN A 52 -2.24 5.22 -9.27
C GLN A 52 -2.10 3.93 -8.46
N ILE A 53 -1.49 3.97 -7.27
CA ILE A 53 -1.37 2.80 -6.38
C ILE A 53 -2.76 2.27 -6.03
N LEU A 54 -3.67 3.14 -5.60
CA LEU A 54 -5.05 2.75 -5.26
C LEU A 54 -5.78 2.12 -6.45
N PHE A 55 -5.58 2.64 -7.66
CA PHE A 55 -6.13 2.07 -8.89
C PHE A 55 -5.60 0.66 -9.19
N GLU A 56 -4.30 0.41 -8.93
CA GLU A 56 -3.73 -0.93 -9.07
C GLU A 56 -4.22 -1.89 -7.97
N LEU A 57 -4.38 -1.40 -6.75
CA LEU A 57 -4.94 -2.17 -5.63
C LEU A 57 -6.40 -2.57 -5.91
N ASP A 58 -7.21 -1.69 -6.48
CA ASP A 58 -8.60 -2.00 -6.88
C ASP A 58 -8.66 -3.22 -7.79
N TYR A 59 -7.73 -3.32 -8.75
CA TYR A 59 -7.64 -4.48 -9.61
C TYR A 59 -7.27 -5.74 -8.82
N CYS A 60 -6.22 -5.67 -7.99
CA CYS A 60 -5.70 -6.83 -7.27
C CYS A 60 -6.75 -7.40 -6.30
N GLU A 61 -7.38 -6.53 -5.50
CA GLU A 61 -8.44 -6.92 -4.57
C GLU A 61 -9.63 -7.53 -5.30
N ARG A 62 -10.05 -6.97 -6.45
CA ARG A 62 -11.13 -7.54 -7.26
C ARG A 62 -10.83 -8.96 -7.76
N ILE A 63 -9.58 -9.26 -8.08
CA ILE A 63 -9.18 -10.62 -8.48
C ILE A 63 -9.19 -11.56 -7.28
N PHE A 64 -8.56 -11.19 -6.17
CA PHE A 64 -8.49 -12.08 -5.00
C PHE A 64 -9.83 -12.26 -4.27
N ASN A 65 -10.75 -11.30 -4.42
CA ASN A 65 -12.11 -11.40 -3.86
C ASN A 65 -13.02 -12.36 -4.65
N GLN A 66 -12.54 -12.97 -5.73
CA GLN A 66 -13.29 -14.00 -6.46
C GLN A 66 -13.33 -15.30 -5.65
N SER A 67 -14.46 -16.01 -5.75
CA SER A 67 -14.63 -17.34 -5.12
C SER A 67 -13.69 -18.38 -5.73
N HIS A 68 -13.37 -18.24 -7.01
CA HIS A 68 -12.45 -19.10 -7.75
C HIS A 68 -11.63 -18.24 -8.71
N ILE A 69 -10.32 -18.47 -8.77
CA ILE A 69 -9.42 -17.85 -9.75
C ILE A 69 -9.03 -18.94 -10.74
N ASN A 70 -9.27 -18.71 -12.02
CA ASN A 70 -8.90 -19.69 -13.05
C ASN A 70 -7.39 -19.62 -13.32
N ASP A 71 -6.65 -20.69 -13.01
CA ASP A 71 -5.21 -20.75 -13.22
C ASP A 71 -4.79 -20.68 -14.71
N ASN A 72 -5.72 -20.94 -15.64
CA ASN A 72 -5.49 -20.76 -17.07
C ASN A 72 -5.79 -19.32 -17.55
N SER A 73 -6.24 -18.43 -16.68
CA SER A 73 -6.46 -17.02 -17.00
C SER A 73 -5.19 -16.19 -16.80
N GLU A 74 -5.14 -15.01 -17.42
CA GLU A 74 -4.04 -14.07 -17.23
C GLU A 74 -4.12 -13.31 -15.89
N ASP A 75 -5.16 -13.52 -15.07
CA ASP A 75 -5.46 -12.67 -13.91
C ASP A 75 -4.32 -12.65 -12.88
N LEU A 76 -3.76 -13.81 -12.52
CA LEU A 76 -2.64 -13.87 -11.57
C LEU A 76 -1.36 -13.26 -12.14
N ASN A 77 -1.14 -13.36 -13.45
CA ASN A 77 -0.01 -12.72 -14.12
C ASN A 77 -0.15 -11.19 -14.06
N LEU A 78 -1.37 -10.68 -14.35
CA LEU A 78 -1.69 -9.26 -14.27
C LEU A 78 -1.59 -8.75 -12.84
N VAL A 79 -2.09 -9.48 -11.85
CA VAL A 79 -1.91 -9.14 -10.41
C VAL A 79 -0.43 -8.99 -10.08
N ARG A 80 0.40 -9.99 -10.43
CA ARG A 80 1.86 -9.92 -10.21
C ARG A 80 2.46 -8.68 -10.88
N HIS A 81 2.11 -8.41 -12.13
CA HIS A 81 2.61 -7.26 -12.88
C HIS A 81 2.22 -5.93 -12.22
N ARG A 82 0.98 -5.81 -11.71
CA ARG A 82 0.49 -4.61 -11.03
C ARG A 82 1.13 -4.41 -9.67
N LEU A 83 1.32 -5.47 -8.88
CA LEU A 83 2.06 -5.40 -7.61
C LEU A 83 3.51 -4.96 -7.84
N GLN A 84 4.17 -5.50 -8.88
CA GLN A 84 5.50 -5.04 -9.27
C GLN A 84 5.50 -3.56 -9.67
N ARG A 85 4.46 -3.07 -10.35
CA ARG A 85 4.30 -1.65 -10.68
C ARG A 85 4.17 -0.81 -9.41
N ILE A 86 3.36 -1.23 -8.43
CA ILE A 86 3.24 -0.56 -7.13
C ILE A 86 4.62 -0.48 -6.46
N THR A 87 5.39 -1.57 -6.43
CA THR A 87 6.77 -1.56 -5.89
C THR A 87 7.67 -0.54 -6.59
N ARG A 88 7.58 -0.42 -7.92
CA ARG A 88 8.35 0.58 -8.68
C ARG A 88 7.92 2.01 -8.39
N ILE A 89 6.62 2.25 -8.23
CA ILE A 89 6.09 3.56 -7.84
C ILE A 89 6.61 3.91 -6.43
N LEU A 90 6.50 3.00 -5.46
CA LEU A 90 7.02 3.23 -4.09
C LEU A 90 8.53 3.51 -4.08
N ALA A 91 9.31 2.83 -4.92
CA ALA A 91 10.73 3.10 -5.06
C ALA A 91 11.01 4.52 -5.60
N LEU A 92 10.22 5.00 -6.56
CA LEU A 92 10.28 6.39 -7.05
C LEU A 92 9.89 7.39 -5.95
N LEU A 93 8.82 7.10 -5.19
CA LEU A 93 8.37 7.95 -4.08
C LEU A 93 9.45 8.13 -3.00
N ASN A 94 10.26 7.10 -2.74
CA ASN A 94 11.40 7.21 -1.85
C ASN A 94 12.49 8.14 -2.41
N GLN A 95 12.76 8.07 -3.71
CA GLN A 95 13.74 8.95 -4.37
C GLN A 95 13.26 10.40 -4.42
N GLN A 96 11.95 10.63 -4.56
CA GLN A 96 11.35 11.96 -4.58
C GLN A 96 11.59 12.77 -3.31
N VAL A 97 11.84 12.12 -2.16
CA VAL A 97 12.18 12.81 -0.90
C VAL A 97 13.41 13.71 -1.08
N HIS A 98 14.37 13.29 -1.91
CA HIS A 98 15.59 14.07 -2.18
C HIS A 98 15.36 15.38 -2.95
N ILE A 99 14.20 15.52 -3.59
CA ILE A 99 13.78 16.80 -4.18
C ILE A 99 13.36 17.77 -3.05
N LEU A 100 12.70 17.26 -2.01
CA LEU A 100 12.33 18.09 -0.86
C LEU A 100 13.54 18.48 -0.02
N ASP A 101 14.56 17.63 0.03
CA ASP A 101 15.85 17.89 0.72
C ASP A 101 16.59 19.13 0.15
N THR A 102 16.22 19.61 -1.05
CA THR A 102 16.81 20.83 -1.61
C THR A 102 16.26 22.12 -1.00
N MET A 103 15.10 22.05 -0.32
CA MET A 103 14.54 23.18 0.43
C MET A 103 15.23 23.25 1.80
N THR A 104 15.78 24.42 2.15
CA THR A 104 16.43 24.54 3.46
C THR A 104 15.39 24.64 4.57
N PRO A 105 15.74 24.26 5.82
CA PRO A 105 14.85 24.46 6.94
C PRO A 105 14.45 25.93 7.16
N LEU A 106 15.31 26.88 6.79
CA LEU A 106 15.01 28.31 6.90
C LEU A 106 13.95 28.72 5.87
N ASP A 107 14.10 28.30 4.62
CA ASP A 107 13.12 28.57 3.56
C ASP A 107 11.76 27.94 3.89
N PHE A 108 11.75 26.73 4.46
CA PHE A 108 10.52 26.10 4.94
C PHE A 108 9.84 26.90 6.06
N LEU A 109 10.61 27.49 6.98
CA LEU A 109 10.06 28.29 8.09
C LEU A 109 9.36 29.57 7.61
N GLU A 110 9.70 30.09 6.43
CA GLU A 110 9.09 31.31 5.88
C GLU A 110 7.58 31.16 5.65
N PHE A 111 7.12 29.96 5.25
CA PHE A 111 5.71 29.70 4.96
C PHE A 111 5.05 28.67 5.88
N ARG A 112 5.82 27.92 6.70
CA ARG A 112 5.28 26.88 7.60
C ARG A 112 4.09 27.33 8.44
N ASN A 113 4.12 28.55 8.99
CA ASN A 113 3.07 29.07 9.86
C ASN A 113 1.77 29.41 9.11
N LEU A 114 1.83 29.58 7.79
CA LEU A 114 0.65 29.78 6.93
C LEU A 114 -0.13 28.48 6.72
N LEU A 115 0.52 27.33 6.92
CA LEU A 115 -0.07 26.03 6.65
C LEU A 115 -0.86 25.47 7.84
N THR A 116 -0.63 25.96 9.06
CA THR A 116 -1.39 25.51 10.24
C THR A 116 -2.88 25.83 10.10
N PRO A 117 -3.79 24.87 10.39
CA PRO A 117 -3.58 23.57 11.04
C PRO A 117 -3.37 22.38 10.07
N SER A 118 -3.22 22.62 8.77
CA SER A 118 -3.09 21.57 7.76
C SER A 118 -1.84 20.72 7.96
N SER A 119 -1.95 19.41 7.70
CA SER A 119 -0.88 18.45 7.94
C SER A 119 -0.91 17.27 6.96
N GLY A 120 0.25 16.66 6.71
CA GLY A 120 0.35 15.38 5.99
C GLY A 120 -0.46 14.24 6.65
N PHE A 121 -0.85 14.39 7.93
CA PHE A 121 -1.82 13.50 8.57
C PHE A 121 -3.17 13.45 7.85
N GLN A 122 -3.51 14.48 7.08
CA GLN A 122 -4.77 14.60 6.34
C GLN A 122 -4.70 14.00 4.92
N SER A 123 -3.59 13.37 4.53
CA SER A 123 -3.53 12.64 3.25
C SER A 123 -4.42 11.40 3.30
N MET A 124 -5.65 11.54 2.81
CA MET A 124 -6.64 10.45 2.77
C MET A 124 -6.13 9.28 1.94
N GLN A 125 -5.55 9.53 0.76
CA GLN A 125 -5.09 8.45 -0.12
C GLN A 125 -3.97 7.63 0.53
N PHE A 126 -3.05 8.27 1.26
CA PHE A 126 -2.02 7.56 2.02
C PHE A 126 -2.64 6.63 3.06
N ARG A 127 -3.67 7.09 3.80
CA ARG A 127 -4.39 6.25 4.78
C ARG A 127 -5.14 5.09 4.13
N LEU A 128 -5.76 5.33 2.98
CA LEU A 128 -6.43 4.27 2.21
C LEU A 128 -5.43 3.20 1.76
N ILE A 129 -4.23 3.58 1.32
CA ILE A 129 -3.19 2.61 0.95
C ILE A 129 -2.81 1.74 2.16
N GLU A 130 -2.52 2.35 3.32
CA GLU A 130 -2.16 1.60 4.52
C GLU A 130 -3.29 0.64 4.98
N ALA A 131 -4.53 1.14 5.02
CA ALA A 131 -5.69 0.35 5.43
C ALA A 131 -5.92 -0.84 4.50
N ARG A 132 -5.88 -0.60 3.18
CA ARG A 132 -6.10 -1.63 2.16
C ARG A 132 -5.00 -2.69 2.12
N LEU A 133 -3.75 -2.30 2.39
CA LEU A 133 -2.64 -3.25 2.45
C LEU A 133 -2.68 -4.16 3.69
N GLY A 134 -3.30 -3.72 4.79
CA GLY A 134 -3.52 -4.56 5.97
C GLY A 134 -3.04 -4.00 7.32
N LEU A 135 -2.71 -2.71 7.41
CA LEU A 135 -2.27 -2.10 8.67
C LEU A 135 -3.47 -1.81 9.60
N GLN A 136 -3.71 -2.73 10.55
CA GLN A 136 -4.78 -2.63 11.53
C GLN A 136 -4.59 -1.46 12.50
N LEU A 137 -5.71 -0.84 12.92
CA LEU A 137 -5.72 0.32 13.81
C LEU A 137 -5.02 0.04 15.14
N GLU A 138 -5.35 -1.07 15.81
CA GLU A 138 -4.71 -1.52 17.05
C GLU A 138 -3.19 -1.74 16.94
N LYS A 139 -2.66 -1.94 15.72
CA LYS A 139 -1.21 -2.09 15.49
C LYS A 139 -0.51 -0.75 15.24
N ARG A 140 -1.25 0.37 15.24
CA ARG A 140 -0.68 1.71 15.03
C ARG A 140 -0.23 2.30 16.35
N HIS A 141 0.95 2.91 16.31
CA HIS A 141 1.43 3.76 17.39
C HIS A 141 0.53 5.02 17.48
N HIS A 142 0.03 5.35 18.67
CA HIS A 142 -0.93 6.44 18.90
C HIS A 142 -2.17 6.39 17.97
N ALA A 143 -2.93 5.30 18.03
CA ALA A 143 -4.16 5.12 17.24
C ALA A 143 -5.15 6.30 17.31
N ASP A 144 -5.24 6.99 18.45
CA ASP A 144 -6.12 8.17 18.61
C ASP A 144 -5.70 9.38 17.75
N TYR A 145 -4.43 9.44 17.33
CA TYR A 145 -3.90 10.48 16.43
C TYR A 145 -4.05 10.10 14.95
N TYR A 146 -4.31 8.83 14.66
CA TYR A 146 -4.37 8.33 13.29
C TYR A 146 -5.66 8.74 12.57
N LYS A 147 -6.81 8.77 13.26
CA LYS A 147 -8.11 9.12 12.67
C LYS A 147 -8.93 9.99 13.63
N ARG A 148 -8.92 11.31 13.40
CA ARG A 148 -9.64 12.31 14.21
C ARG A 148 -10.28 13.38 13.34
N THR A 149 -11.33 14.02 13.84
CA THR A 149 -12.10 15.08 13.13
C THR A 149 -11.94 16.47 13.74
N ASN A 150 -11.14 16.61 14.79
CA ASN A 150 -10.78 17.90 15.37
C ASN A 150 -9.71 18.63 14.51
N GLU A 151 -9.24 19.78 14.98
CA GLU A 151 -8.28 20.63 14.26
C GLU A 151 -7.04 19.86 13.74
N GLY A 152 -6.74 20.05 12.46
CA GLY A 152 -5.69 19.30 11.74
C GLY A 152 -6.03 17.83 11.45
N GLY A 153 -7.27 17.42 11.65
CA GLY A 153 -7.81 16.10 11.35
C GLY A 153 -8.57 16.04 10.01
N PHE A 154 -9.24 14.92 9.77
CA PHE A 154 -10.01 14.67 8.55
C PHE A 154 -11.36 15.39 8.55
N THR A 155 -11.88 15.66 7.36
CA THR A 155 -13.30 15.98 7.22
C THR A 155 -14.17 14.78 7.65
N GLN A 156 -15.43 15.02 8.00
CA GLN A 156 -16.34 13.94 8.37
C GLN A 156 -16.51 12.91 7.23
N GLN A 157 -16.46 13.37 5.98
CA GLN A 157 -16.56 12.53 4.79
C GLN A 157 -15.32 11.65 4.61
N ASP A 158 -14.12 12.21 4.75
CA ASP A 158 -12.87 11.44 4.63
C ASP A 158 -12.74 10.44 5.78
N TYR A 159 -13.12 10.85 7.00
CA TYR A 159 -13.19 9.96 8.16
C TYR A 159 -14.06 8.73 7.87
N GLN A 160 -15.27 8.94 7.33
CA GLN A 160 -16.19 7.86 6.97
C GLN A 160 -15.61 7.00 5.85
N THR A 161 -14.98 7.61 4.84
CA THR A 161 -14.36 6.89 3.73
C THR A 161 -13.26 5.94 4.21
N ILE A 162 -12.39 6.41 5.12
CA ILE A 162 -11.34 5.59 5.74
C ILE A 162 -11.98 4.46 6.57
N THR A 163 -12.95 4.79 7.42
CA THR A 163 -13.66 3.79 8.25
C THR A 163 -14.29 2.69 7.41
N ASN A 164 -15.06 3.05 6.38
CA ASN A 164 -15.69 2.09 5.47
C ASN A 164 -14.68 1.25 4.67
N THR A 165 -13.44 1.72 4.55
CA THR A 165 -12.36 0.96 3.90
C THR A 165 -11.72 -0.02 4.88
N GLU A 166 -11.56 0.37 6.15
CA GLU A 166 -11.07 -0.48 7.24
C GLU A 166 -12.00 -1.67 7.52
N ASP A 167 -13.30 -1.51 7.29
CA ASP A 167 -14.30 -2.58 7.43
C ASP A 167 -14.29 -3.62 6.30
N LYS A 168 -13.55 -3.36 5.21
CA LYS A 168 -13.47 -4.27 4.05
C LYS A 168 -12.30 -5.24 4.20
N PRO A 169 -12.36 -6.43 3.57
CA PRO A 169 -11.21 -7.32 3.49
C PRO A 169 -10.01 -6.61 2.87
N THR A 170 -8.90 -6.62 3.58
CA THR A 170 -7.62 -6.08 3.13
C THR A 170 -6.99 -6.99 2.07
N LEU A 171 -6.07 -6.46 1.25
CA LEU A 171 -5.33 -7.26 0.29
C LEU A 171 -4.61 -8.44 0.97
N LEU A 172 -4.05 -8.23 2.18
CA LEU A 172 -3.43 -9.29 2.97
C LEU A 172 -4.43 -10.42 3.29
N GLN A 173 -5.62 -10.08 3.79
CA GLN A 173 -6.66 -11.06 4.09
C GLN A 173 -7.15 -11.77 2.83
N LEU A 174 -7.33 -11.05 1.71
CA LEU A 174 -7.75 -11.63 0.44
C LEU A 174 -6.72 -12.61 -0.13
N VAL A 175 -5.43 -12.30 -0.02
CA VAL A 175 -4.35 -13.20 -0.42
C VAL A 175 -4.30 -14.43 0.49
N ASN A 176 -4.44 -14.26 1.81
CA ASN A 176 -4.48 -15.39 2.74
C ASN A 176 -5.68 -16.30 2.45
N ASN A 177 -6.89 -15.75 2.29
CA ASN A 177 -8.08 -16.51 1.93
C ASN A 177 -7.90 -17.27 0.59
N TRP A 178 -7.15 -16.72 -0.36
CA TRP A 178 -6.82 -17.42 -1.60
C TRP A 178 -5.81 -18.56 -1.37
N LEU A 179 -4.76 -18.32 -0.57
CA LEU A 179 -3.74 -19.32 -0.23
C LEU A 179 -4.34 -20.50 0.55
N GLU A 180 -5.27 -20.25 1.47
CA GLU A 180 -5.94 -21.28 2.27
C GLU A 180 -6.78 -22.26 1.43
N ARG A 181 -7.18 -21.87 0.21
CA ARG A 181 -7.90 -22.75 -0.74
C ARG A 181 -6.96 -23.66 -1.53
N MET A 182 -5.65 -23.45 -1.47
CA MET A 182 -4.69 -24.27 -2.20
C MET A 182 -4.65 -25.67 -1.60
N PRO A 183 -4.75 -26.74 -2.42
CA PRO A 183 -4.81 -28.11 -1.93
C PRO A 183 -3.43 -28.65 -1.52
N PHE A 184 -2.63 -27.88 -0.78
CA PHE A 184 -1.27 -28.27 -0.38
C PHE A 184 -1.23 -29.46 0.60
N PHE A 185 -2.34 -29.78 1.25
CA PHE A 185 -2.47 -30.96 2.12
C PHE A 185 -3.03 -32.19 1.39
N ASP A 186 -3.42 -32.06 0.12
CA ASP A 186 -3.85 -33.20 -0.67
C ASP A 186 -2.62 -33.95 -1.21
N GLU A 187 -2.41 -35.17 -0.69
CA GLU A 187 -1.28 -36.04 -1.02
C GLU A 187 -1.15 -36.34 -2.52
N THR A 188 -2.23 -36.22 -3.30
CA THR A 188 -2.22 -36.47 -4.75
C THR A 188 -1.28 -35.52 -5.50
N PHE A 189 -1.11 -34.27 -5.01
CA PHE A 189 -0.21 -33.29 -5.61
C PHE A 189 1.27 -33.56 -5.33
N TRP A 190 1.57 -34.49 -4.41
CA TRP A 190 2.92 -34.74 -3.90
C TRP A 190 3.45 -36.14 -4.18
N GLN A 191 2.74 -36.96 -4.97
CA GLN A 191 3.14 -38.34 -5.27
C GLN A 191 4.55 -38.46 -5.92
N GLY A 192 5.02 -37.42 -6.61
CA GLY A 192 6.35 -37.35 -7.22
C GLY A 192 7.39 -36.59 -6.39
N TYR A 193 7.03 -36.10 -5.20
CA TYR A 193 7.92 -35.31 -4.36
C TYR A 193 8.89 -36.21 -3.60
N ALA A 194 10.19 -36.06 -3.88
CA ALA A 194 11.25 -36.75 -3.15
C ALA A 194 11.71 -35.89 -1.97
N SER A 195 11.48 -36.37 -0.75
CA SER A 195 11.92 -35.67 0.45
C SER A 195 13.45 -35.70 0.58
N ASP A 196 14.04 -34.56 0.95
CA ASP A 196 15.48 -34.42 1.19
C ASP A 196 15.84 -34.38 2.68
N THR A 197 14.85 -34.47 3.57
CA THR A 197 15.06 -34.47 5.03
C THR A 197 14.65 -35.80 5.68
N PRO A 198 15.35 -36.23 6.74
CA PRO A 198 14.95 -37.42 7.51
C PRO A 198 13.78 -37.14 8.47
N SER A 199 13.15 -35.95 8.39
CA SER A 199 12.11 -35.51 9.32
C SER A 199 10.81 -36.29 9.13
N SER A 200 10.20 -36.71 10.23
CA SER A 200 8.96 -37.51 10.27
C SER A 200 7.86 -36.87 11.13
N PHE A 201 7.86 -35.54 11.23
CA PHE A 201 6.91 -34.79 12.05
C PHE A 201 5.44 -35.09 11.69
N VAL A 202 5.11 -35.13 10.39
CA VAL A 202 3.79 -35.54 9.87
C VAL A 202 3.93 -36.60 8.78
N GLN A 203 2.83 -37.28 8.44
CA GLN A 203 2.77 -38.23 7.32
C GLN A 203 2.71 -37.53 5.95
N HIS A 204 3.49 -36.47 5.75
CA HIS A 204 3.52 -35.75 4.48
C HIS A 204 4.94 -35.23 4.15
N PRO A 205 5.57 -35.72 3.06
CA PRO A 205 7.00 -35.49 2.80
C PRO A 205 7.35 -34.02 2.57
N PHE A 206 6.53 -33.27 1.82
CA PHE A 206 6.75 -31.84 1.60
C PHE A 206 6.69 -31.02 2.89
N TRP A 207 5.70 -31.26 3.75
CA TRP A 207 5.52 -30.51 4.98
C TRP A 207 6.64 -30.77 6.00
N ASN A 208 7.19 -31.98 6.03
CA ASN A 208 8.37 -32.29 6.82
C ASN A 208 9.60 -31.51 6.35
N ASP A 209 9.84 -31.45 5.04
CA ASP A 209 10.95 -30.69 4.47
C ASP A 209 10.75 -29.18 4.65
N TYR A 210 9.53 -28.68 4.43
CA TYR A 210 9.22 -27.26 4.58
C TYR A 210 9.40 -26.79 6.03
N ARG A 211 8.88 -27.56 6.99
CA ARG A 211 9.09 -27.31 8.43
C ARG A 211 10.58 -27.32 8.78
N HIS A 212 11.33 -28.30 8.28
CA HIS A 212 12.78 -28.38 8.54
C HIS A 212 13.55 -27.20 7.95
N ARG A 213 13.23 -26.79 6.71
CA ARG A 213 13.86 -25.64 6.05
C ARG A 213 13.51 -24.33 6.76
N TYR A 214 12.25 -24.17 7.16
CA TYR A 214 11.81 -23.04 7.97
C TYR A 214 12.61 -22.96 9.26
N PHE A 215 12.64 -24.05 10.04
CA PHE A 215 13.39 -24.12 11.29
C PHE A 215 14.89 -23.82 11.11
N SER A 216 15.51 -24.41 10.08
CA SER A 216 16.93 -24.21 9.77
C SER A 216 17.26 -22.77 9.34
N GLY A 217 16.27 -22.02 8.86
CA GLY A 217 16.40 -20.61 8.48
C GLY A 217 16.25 -19.62 9.64
N LEU A 218 15.77 -20.07 10.81
CA LEU A 218 15.57 -19.22 11.98
C LEU A 218 16.90 -18.91 12.67
N THR A 219 17.08 -17.67 13.12
CA THR A 219 18.18 -17.33 14.03
C THR A 219 17.92 -17.89 15.44
N GLU A 220 18.95 -17.96 16.30
CA GLU A 220 18.80 -18.43 17.69
C GLU A 220 17.70 -17.69 18.46
N ARG A 221 17.50 -16.39 18.18
CA ARG A 221 16.46 -15.57 18.83
C ARG A 221 15.05 -15.86 18.33
N GLU A 222 14.94 -16.50 17.17
CA GLU A 222 13.67 -16.76 16.48
C GLU A 222 13.25 -18.21 16.58
N GLN A 223 14.04 -19.10 17.21
CA GLN A 223 13.74 -20.54 17.25
C GLN A 223 12.32 -20.86 17.77
N GLY A 224 11.78 -20.06 18.69
CA GLY A 224 10.40 -20.21 19.19
C GLY A 224 9.31 -19.96 18.13
N LYS A 225 9.66 -19.43 16.95
CA LYS A 225 8.73 -19.27 15.82
C LYS A 225 8.33 -20.57 15.15
N ILE A 226 9.02 -21.67 15.47
CA ILE A 226 8.59 -22.99 15.03
C ILE A 226 7.25 -23.40 15.65
N ASP A 227 6.96 -22.94 16.86
CA ASP A 227 5.69 -23.24 17.53
C ASP A 227 4.53 -22.49 16.84
N ASP A 228 4.76 -21.25 16.42
CA ASP A 228 3.81 -20.48 15.61
C ASP A 228 3.53 -21.19 14.26
N PHE A 229 4.57 -21.76 13.64
CA PHE A 229 4.45 -22.52 12.39
C PHE A 229 3.59 -23.77 12.58
N ASP A 230 3.89 -24.56 13.62
CA ASP A 230 3.18 -25.80 13.89
C ASP A 230 1.70 -25.52 14.19
N PHE A 231 1.44 -24.49 15.00
CA PHE A 231 0.09 -24.03 15.29
C PHE A 231 -0.67 -23.66 14.01
N VAL A 232 -0.10 -22.82 13.16
CA VAL A 232 -0.77 -22.32 11.94
C VAL A 232 -1.08 -23.44 10.93
N PHE A 233 -0.17 -24.39 10.73
CA PHE A 233 -0.33 -25.39 9.66
C PHE A 233 -0.94 -26.72 10.12
N PHE A 234 -0.91 -27.04 11.41
CA PHE A 234 -1.35 -28.36 11.89
C PHE A 234 -2.30 -28.34 13.09
N GLU A 235 -2.50 -27.19 13.76
CA GLU A 235 -3.36 -27.10 14.96
C GLU A 235 -4.53 -26.10 14.84
N ALA A 236 -4.50 -25.17 13.88
CA ALA A 236 -5.53 -24.15 13.63
C ALA A 236 -6.73 -24.69 12.84
#